data_AF-A0A1A8LDG1-F1
#
_entry.id   AF-A0A1A8LDG1-F1
#
_cell.length_a   1.000
_cell.length_b   1.000
_cell.length_c   1.000
_cell.angle_alpha   90.00
_cell.angle_beta   90.00
_cell.angle_gamma   90.00
#
_symmetry.space_group_name_H-M   'P 1'
#
loop_
_entity.id
_entity.type
_entity.pdbx_description
1 polymer ?
#
loop_
_entity_poly.entity_id
_entity_poly.type
_entity_poly.pdbx_seq_one_letter_code
_entity_poly.pdbx_strand_id
1 'polypeptide(L)'
;MFTTIAGVTGVVITLALILIITSSMEVIRRSYFEVFWYTHHLFIIFFIGLVFHGYGRIVRGQTAGSQQTNKPHRGADRFEDWGK
;
A
#
# COMPACT_ATOMS: atom_id res chain seq x y z
N MET A 1 3.70 5.31 -12.95
CA MET A 1 3.67 4.94 -11.52
C MET A 1 3.38 6.16 -10.65
N PHE A 2 4.18 7.22 -10.71
CA PHE A 2 3.96 8.46 -9.93
C PHE A 2 2.78 9.34 -10.37
N THR A 3 2.03 8.92 -11.38
CA THR A 3 0.85 9.64 -11.88
C THR A 3 -0.46 9.04 -11.38
N THR A 4 -0.43 7.88 -10.73
CA THR A 4 -1.63 7.23 -10.18
C THR A 4 -1.72 7.48 -8.68
N ILE A 5 -2.96 7.58 -8.16
CA ILE A 5 -3.20 7.73 -6.71
C ILE A 5 -2.51 6.60 -5.94
N ALA A 6 -2.69 5.35 -6.38
CA ALA A 6 -2.06 4.19 -5.75
C ALA A 6 -0.52 4.26 -5.81
N GLY A 7 0.07 4.74 -6.91
CA GLY A 7 1.52 4.84 -7.02
C GLY A 7 2.13 5.92 -6.12
N VAL A 8 1.54 7.12 -6.08
CA VAL A 8 2.02 8.22 -5.23
C VAL A 8 1.84 7.87 -3.75
N THR A 9 0.64 7.45 -3.36
CA THR A 9 0.36 7.05 -1.98
C THR A 9 1.21 5.86 -1.55
N GLY A 10 1.47 4.90 -2.45
CA GLY A 10 2.35 3.76 -2.20
C GLY A 10 3.77 4.17 -1.81
N VAL A 11 4.37 5.09 -2.54
CA VAL A 11 5.72 5.60 -2.21
C VAL A 11 5.72 6.32 -0.86
N VAL A 12 4.71 7.16 -0.60
CA VAL A 12 4.59 7.89 0.67
C VAL A 12 4.46 6.93 1.85
N ILE A 13 3.58 5.93 1.79
CA ILE A 13 3.38 4.99 2.89
C ILE A 13 4.57 4.05 3.07
N THR A 14 5.29 3.67 2.00
CA THR A 14 6.52 2.86 2.11
C THR A 14 7.63 3.65 2.81
N LEU A 15 7.83 4.92 2.46
CA LEU A 15 8.81 5.76 3.13
C LEU A 15 8.45 5.96 4.61
N ALA A 16 7.17 6.22 4.92
CA ALA A 16 6.69 6.32 6.29
C ALA A 16 6.95 5.03 7.08
N LEU A 17 6.65 3.86 6.49
CA LEU A 17 6.88 2.56 7.11
C LEU A 17 8.36 2.30 7.41
N ILE A 18 9.26 2.61 6.47
CA ILE A 18 10.70 2.47 6.68
C ILE A 18 11.14 3.33 7.87
N LEU A 19 10.73 4.60 7.92
CA LEU A 19 11.08 5.50 9.02
C LEU A 19 10.56 5.00 10.37
N ILE A 20 9.30 4.54 10.43
CA ILE A 20 8.70 3.97 11.65
C ILE A 20 9.49 2.73 12.11
N ILE A 21 9.78 1.78 11.22
CA ILE A 21 10.47 0.53 11.58
C ILE A 21 11.91 0.81 12.02
N THR A 22 12.64 1.61 11.24
CA THR A 22 14.04 1.93 11.55
C THR A 22 14.16 2.65 12.89
N SER A 23 13.35 3.67 13.15
CA SER A 23 13.40 4.38 14.43
C SER A 23 12.94 3.53 15.62
N SER A 24 12.20 2.45 15.38
CA SER A 24 11.69 1.53 16.42
C SER A 24 12.69 0.44 16.81
N MET A 25 13.84 0.35 16.13
CA MET A 25 14.95 -0.52 16.54
C MET A 25 15.41 -0.18 17.96
N GLU A 26 15.74 -1.20 18.76
CA GLU A 26 16.05 -1.02 20.19
C GLU A 26 17.15 0.01 20.45
N VAL A 27 18.21 0.00 19.63
CA VAL A 27 19.32 0.94 19.72
C VAL A 27 18.84 2.38 19.57
N ILE A 28 18.01 2.66 18.56
CA ILE A 28 17.54 4.03 18.28
C ILE A 28 16.50 4.45 19.31
N ARG A 29 15.55 3.58 19.65
CA ARG A 29 14.49 3.89 20.62
C ARG A 29 15.02 4.18 22.02
N ARG A 30 16.09 3.50 22.46
CA ARG A 30 16.69 3.72 23.79
C ARG A 30 17.60 4.94 23.84
N SER A 31 18.34 5.23 22.77
CA SER A 31 19.30 6.34 22.74
C SER A 31 18.70 7.66 22.23
N TYR A 32 17.64 7.59 21.41
CA TYR A 32 17.03 8.74 20.72
C TYR A 32 15.50 8.66 20.80
N PHE A 33 14.98 8.73 22.03
CA PHE A 33 13.54 8.56 22.27
C PHE A 33 12.67 9.59 21.54
N GLU A 34 13.11 10.85 21.43
CA GLU A 34 12.37 11.88 20.69
C GLU A 34 12.25 11.54 19.20
N VAL A 35 13.34 11.08 18.57
CA VAL A 35 13.32 10.67 17.16
C VAL A 35 12.32 9.55 16.98
N PHE A 36 12.40 8.51 17.82
CA PHE A 36 11.41 7.44 17.85
C PHE A 36 9.99 7.98 17.98
N TRP A 37 9.74 8.87 18.95
CA TRP A 37 8.40 9.35 19.25
C TRP A 37 7.81 10.12 18.06
N TYR A 38 8.54 11.06 17.46
CA TYR A 38 8.05 11.83 16.33
C TYR A 38 7.83 10.97 15.08
N THR A 39 8.75 10.06 14.76
CA THR A 39 8.60 9.19 13.58
C THR A 39 7.54 8.12 13.79
N HIS A 40 7.29 7.64 15.02
CA HIS A 40 6.25 6.64 15.25
C HIS A 40 4.87 7.18 14.90
N HIS A 41 4.59 8.45 15.20
CA HIS A 41 3.31 9.11 14.86
C HIS A 41 3.01 9.20 13.36
N LEU A 42 4.00 8.92 12.50
CA LEU A 42 3.75 8.70 11.07
C LEU A 42 2.77 7.55 10.82
N PHE A 43 2.43 6.72 11.82
CA PHE A 43 1.33 5.74 11.73
C PHE A 43 0.02 6.37 11.25
N ILE A 44 -0.27 7.63 11.60
CA ILE A 44 -1.47 8.34 11.15
C ILE A 44 -1.43 8.53 9.62
N ILE A 45 -0.30 9.02 9.10
CA ILE A 45 -0.08 9.20 7.66
C ILE A 45 -0.11 7.84 6.96
N PHE A 46 0.52 6.82 7.55
CA PHE A 46 0.54 5.47 7.01
C PHE A 46 -0.87 4.91 6.84
N PHE A 47 -1.72 4.93 7.87
CA PHE A 47 -3.07 4.37 7.78
C PHE A 47 -3.99 5.17 6.86
N ILE A 48 -3.93 6.51 6.88
CA ILE A 48 -4.69 7.35 5.93
C ILE A 48 -4.23 7.05 4.49
N GLY A 49 -2.92 7.03 4.27
CA GLY A 49 -2.34 6.71 2.96
C GLY A 49 -2.70 5.30 2.49
N LEU A 50 -2.77 4.32 3.40
CA LEU A 50 -3.14 2.94 3.10
C LEU A 50 -4.58 2.82 2.60
N VAL A 51 -5.51 3.59 3.17
CA VAL A 51 -6.91 3.66 2.68
C VAL A 51 -6.94 4.19 1.25
N PHE A 52 -6.23 5.29 0.96
CA PHE A 52 -6.20 5.87 -0.39
C PHE A 52 -5.44 5.00 -1.40
N HIS A 53 -4.38 4.31 -0.96
CA HIS A 53 -3.63 3.38 -1.78
C HIS A 53 -4.53 2.23 -2.28
N GLY A 54 -5.36 1.67 -1.39
CA GLY A 54 -6.31 0.61 -1.72
C GLY A 54 -7.59 1.08 -2.44
N TYR A 55 -7.89 2.38 -2.45
CA TYR A 55 -9.15 2.93 -2.99
C TYR A 55 -9.40 2.56 -4.46
N GLY A 56 -8.35 2.50 -5.26
CA GLY A 56 -8.46 2.22 -6.70
C GLY A 56 -8.95 0.82 -7.05
N ARG A 57 -8.94 -0.15 -6.11
CA ARG A 57 -9.26 -1.58 -6.34
C ARG A 57 -8.47 -2.23 -7.49
N ILE A 58 -7.34 -1.64 -7.89
CA ILE A 58 -6.48 -2.16 -8.94
C ILE A 58 -5.45 -3.11 -8.30
N VAL A 59 -5.71 -4.41 -8.38
CA VAL A 59 -4.76 -5.44 -7.93
C VAL A 59 -3.81 -5.86 -9.06
N ARG A 60 -4.28 -5.80 -10.31
CA ARG A 60 -3.50 -6.16 -11.50
C ARG A 60 -3.90 -5.29 -12.69
N GLY A 61 -2.92 -4.72 -13.38
CA GLY A 61 -3.16 -3.95 -14.60
C GLY A 61 -3.68 -4.86 -15.72
N GLN A 62 -4.76 -4.45 -16.38
CA GLN A 62 -5.25 -5.08 -17.60
C GLN A 62 -4.81 -4.25 -18.82
N THR A 63 -4.31 -4.91 -19.86
CA THR A 63 -4.12 -4.30 -21.19
C THR A 63 -5.43 -4.32 -21.97
N ALA A 64 -5.57 -3.46 -22.97
CA ALA A 64 -6.76 -3.38 -23.82
C ALA A 64 -7.17 -4.75 -24.41
N GLY A 65 -6.19 -5.53 -24.90
CA GLY A 65 -6.44 -6.88 -25.42
C GLY A 65 -6.86 -7.89 -24.34
N SER A 66 -6.32 -7.78 -23.11
CA SER A 66 -6.72 -8.65 -22.00
C SER A 66 -8.13 -8.33 -21.47
N GLN A 67 -8.57 -7.07 -21.55
CA GLN A 67 -9.91 -6.67 -21.11
C GLN A 67 -11.01 -7.23 -22.01
N GLN A 68 -10.71 -7.37 -23.30
CA GLN A 68 -11.64 -7.95 -24.27
C GLN A 68 -11.88 -9.44 -24.04
N THR A 69 -10.83 -10.19 -23.69
CA THR A 69 -10.92 -11.65 -23.46
C THR A 69 -11.29 -12.01 -22.02
N ASN A 70 -10.82 -11.23 -21.05
CA ASN A 70 -10.98 -11.48 -19.61
C ASN A 70 -11.62 -10.27 -18.93
N LYS A 71 -12.95 -10.17 -19.06
CA LYS A 71 -13.74 -9.15 -18.37
C LYS A 71 -13.61 -9.36 -16.85
N PRO A 72 -13.10 -8.38 -16.09
CA PRO A 72 -12.79 -8.55 -14.67
C PRO A 72 -14.03 -8.91 -13.83
N HIS A 73 -15.21 -8.40 -14.19
CA HIS A 73 -16.47 -8.72 -13.51
C HIS A 73 -16.80 -10.23 -13.56
N ARG A 74 -16.59 -10.88 -14.71
CA ARG A 74 -16.91 -12.30 -14.89
C ARG A 74 -16.02 -13.20 -14.02
N GLY A 75 -14.78 -12.79 -13.78
CA GLY A 75 -13.86 -13.49 -12.88
C GLY A 75 -14.25 -13.30 -11.41
N ALA A 76 -14.70 -12.10 -11.05
CA ALA A 76 -15.17 -11.80 -9.70
C ALA A 76 -16.46 -12.54 -9.34
N ASP A 77 -17.39 -12.73 -10.29
CA ASP A 77 -18.68 -13.38 -10.00
C ASP A 77 -18.59 -14.92 -9.95
N ARG A 78 -17.52 -15.51 -10.53
CA ARG A 78 -17.27 -16.96 -10.57
C ARG A 78 -16.03 -17.36 -9.78
N PHE A 79 -15.75 -16.67 -8.68
CA PHE A 79 -14.59 -16.94 -7.84
C PHE A 79 -14.58 -18.38 -7.27
N GLU A 80 -15.74 -18.99 -7.07
CA GLU A 80 -15.88 -20.38 -6.59
C GLU A 80 -15.45 -21.46 -7.60
N ASP A 81 -15.27 -21.09 -8.87
CA ASP A 81 -14.80 -22.00 -9.92
C ASP A 81 -13.29 -21.92 -10.16
N TRP A 82 -12.57 -21.06 -9.43
CA TRP A 82 -11.13 -20.89 -9.63
C TRP A 82 -10.35 -22.11 -9.10
N GLY A 83 -9.68 -22.84 -9.99
CA GLY A 83 -8.77 -23.94 -9.63
C GLY A 83 -9.42 -25.33 -9.55
N LYS A 84 -10.67 -25.48 -9.98
CA LYS A 84 -11.28 -26.78 -10.29
C LYS A 84 -10.79 -27.32 -11.63
#